data_AF-A0A9D6Q8Y1-F1
#
_entry.id   AF-A0A9D6Q8Y1-F1
#
_cell.length_a   1.000
_cell.length_b   1.000
_cell.length_c   1.000
_cell.angle_alpha   90.00
_cell.angle_beta   90.00
_cell.angle_gamma   90.00
#
_symmetry.space_group_name_H-M   'P 1'
#
loop_
_entity.id
_entity.type
_entity.pdbx_description
1 polymer ?
#
loop_
_entity_poly.entity_id
_entity_poly.type
_entity_poly.pdbx_seq_one_letter_code
_entity_poly.pdbx_strand_id
1 'polypeptide(L)'
;MRSEIHLHDVVALLEDIRANHFETGEPLLLRRGQIGTVVMKYDDTVEVEFADRSGRAYALQSISTARLMVLHDSPDHPSVVSAQ
;
A
#
# COMPACT_ATOMS: atom_id res chain seq x y z
N MET A 1 -6.51 5.56 16.11
CA MET A 1 -7.08 4.34 15.50
C MET A 1 -6.37 4.13 14.17
N ARG A 2 -5.99 2.90 13.80
CA ARG A 2 -5.68 2.61 12.39
C ARG A 2 -7.00 2.54 11.66
N SER A 3 -7.11 3.21 10.52
CA SER A 3 -8.26 3.07 9.62
C SER A 3 -8.37 1.60 9.21
N GLU A 4 -9.60 1.07 9.17
CA GLU A 4 -9.85 -0.25 8.61
C GLU A 4 -9.53 -0.25 7.12
N ILE A 5 -8.87 -1.30 6.63
CA ILE A 5 -8.49 -1.45 5.22
C ILE A 5 -9.61 -2.15 4.45
N HIS A 6 -10.05 -1.55 3.35
CA HIS A 6 -11.11 -2.03 2.48
C HIS A 6 -10.59 -2.40 1.08
N LEU A 7 -11.43 -3.11 0.32
CA LEU A 7 -11.17 -3.38 -1.09
C LEU A 7 -11.08 -2.06 -1.87
N HIS A 8 -10.08 -1.95 -2.74
CA HIS A 8 -9.74 -0.75 -3.52
C HIS A 8 -9.15 0.43 -2.73
N ASP A 9 -8.87 0.26 -1.43
CA ASP A 9 -8.06 1.25 -0.72
C ASP A 9 -6.68 1.34 -1.35
N VAL A 10 -6.21 2.58 -1.52
CA VAL A 10 -4.82 2.87 -1.87
C VAL A 10 -4.01 2.85 -0.59
N VAL A 11 -2.95 2.06 -0.55
CA VAL A 11 -2.12 1.87 0.64
C VAL A 11 -0.65 2.13 0.34
N ALA A 12 0.10 2.56 1.34
CA ALA A 12 1.55 2.63 1.31
C ALA A 12 2.19 1.61 2.25
N LEU A 13 3.34 1.07 1.84
CA LEU A 13 4.16 0.21 2.69
C LEU A 13 4.79 0.98 3.85
N LEU A 14 4.75 0.42 5.06
CA LEU A 14 5.43 0.98 6.24
C LEU A 14 6.89 0.55 6.35
N GLU A 15 7.32 -0.46 5.59
CA GLU A 15 8.68 -1.00 5.56
C GLU A 15 9.00 -1.65 4.20
N ASP A 16 10.26 -2.01 3.99
CA ASP A 16 10.70 -2.72 2.79
C ASP A 16 10.17 -4.18 2.80
N ILE A 17 9.68 -4.66 1.65
CA ILE A 17 9.16 -6.02 1.47
C ILE A 17 9.82 -6.67 0.26
N ARG A 18 10.46 -7.82 0.46
CA ARG A 18 10.93 -8.66 -0.64
C ARG A 18 9.74 -9.35 -1.29
N ALA A 19 9.67 -9.29 -2.60
CA ALA A 19 8.67 -9.97 -3.41
C ALA A 19 9.33 -10.51 -4.69
N ASN A 20 8.56 -11.18 -5.52
CA ASN A 20 8.98 -11.56 -6.86
C ASN A 20 8.11 -10.81 -7.87
N HIS A 21 8.70 -10.45 -9.00
CA HIS A 21 7.93 -9.97 -10.14
C HIS A 21 7.01 -11.09 -10.59
N PHE A 22 5.69 -10.87 -10.68
CA PHE A 22 4.77 -11.99 -10.91
C PHE A 22 4.93 -12.61 -12.30
N GLU A 23 5.30 -11.82 -13.33
CA GLU A 23 5.51 -12.34 -14.69
C GLU A 23 6.87 -13.05 -14.87
N THR A 24 7.96 -12.47 -14.38
CA THR A 24 9.31 -12.98 -14.63
C THR A 24 9.83 -13.90 -13.53
N GLY A 25 9.21 -13.86 -12.35
CA GLY A 25 9.67 -14.58 -11.16
C GLY A 25 10.92 -13.98 -10.50
N GLU A 26 11.51 -12.94 -11.08
CA GLU A 26 12.74 -12.32 -10.57
C GLU A 26 12.50 -11.63 -9.22
N PRO A 27 13.45 -11.71 -8.27
CA PRO A 27 13.32 -11.05 -6.99
C PRO A 27 13.33 -9.52 -7.16
N LEU A 28 12.44 -8.86 -6.44
CA LEU A 28 12.37 -7.40 -6.35
C LEU A 28 12.19 -6.95 -4.90
N LEU A 29 12.45 -5.67 -4.68
CA LEU A 29 12.27 -5.04 -3.38
C LEU A 29 11.22 -3.94 -3.51
N LEU A 30 10.06 -4.16 -2.89
CA LEU A 30 9.06 -3.12 -2.69
C LEU A 30 9.55 -2.24 -1.53
N ARG A 31 9.72 -0.95 -1.77
CA ARG A 31 10.28 -0.01 -0.79
C ARG A 31 9.23 0.51 0.16
N ARG A 32 9.64 0.86 1.38
CA ARG A 32 8.82 1.68 2.28
C ARG A 32 8.29 2.92 1.56
N GLY A 33 7.01 3.22 1.73
CA GLY A 33 6.29 4.32 1.09
C GLY A 33 5.78 4.01 -0.32
N GLN A 34 6.15 2.86 -0.89
CA GLN A 34 5.63 2.45 -2.19
C GLN A 34 4.13 2.17 -2.11
N ILE A 35 3.41 2.67 -3.10
CA ILE A 35 1.96 2.70 -3.15
C ILE A 35 1.45 1.48 -3.92
N GLY A 36 0.41 0.84 -3.41
CA GLY A 36 -0.33 -0.21 -4.08
C GLY A 36 -1.83 -0.12 -3.78
N THR A 37 -2.60 -0.99 -4.43
CA THR A 37 -4.05 -1.04 -4.30
C THR A 37 -4.47 -2.36 -3.68
N VAL A 38 -5.38 -2.33 -2.71
CA VAL A 38 -5.94 -3.55 -2.13
C VAL A 38 -6.89 -4.22 -3.13
N VAL A 39 -6.59 -5.45 -3.53
CA VAL A 39 -7.36 -6.23 -4.51
C VAL A 39 -8.06 -7.45 -3.90
N MET A 40 -7.69 -7.85 -2.68
CA MET A 40 -8.38 -8.90 -1.93
C MET A 40 -8.22 -8.71 -0.41
N LYS A 41 -9.24 -9.10 0.36
CA LYS A 41 -9.19 -9.16 1.83
C LYS A 41 -9.15 -10.61 2.32
N TYR A 42 -8.33 -10.84 3.33
CA TYR A 42 -8.36 -12.02 4.19
C TYR A 42 -8.62 -11.56 5.63
N ASP A 43 -8.40 -12.44 6.62
CA ASP A 43 -8.63 -12.11 8.03
C ASP A 43 -7.67 -10.99 8.52
N ASP A 44 -6.37 -11.28 8.64
CA ASP A 44 -5.36 -10.33 9.16
C ASP A 44 -4.44 -9.75 8.08
N THR A 45 -4.67 -10.14 6.83
CA THR A 45 -3.87 -9.74 5.67
C THR A 45 -4.76 -9.29 4.53
N VAL A 46 -4.16 -8.54 3.61
CA VAL A 46 -4.78 -8.11 2.36
C VAL A 46 -3.82 -8.40 1.21
N GLU A 47 -4.37 -8.71 0.05
CA GLU A 47 -3.58 -8.76 -1.18
C GLU A 47 -3.47 -7.35 -1.77
N VAL A 48 -2.25 -6.90 -1.99
CA VAL A 48 -1.94 -5.60 -2.57
C VAL A 48 -1.32 -5.79 -3.94
N GLU A 49 -1.90 -5.15 -4.95
CA GLU A 49 -1.34 -5.01 -6.29
C GLU A 49 -0.42 -3.80 -6.35
N PHE A 50 0.78 -4.01 -6.89
CA PHE A 50 1.73 -2.96 -7.23
C PHE A 50 1.86 -2.89 -8.75
N ALA A 51 1.56 -1.71 -9.30
CA ALA A 51 1.62 -1.44 -10.73
C ALA A 51 2.68 -0.39 -11.07
N ASP A 52 3.23 -0.51 -12.28
CA ASP A 52 4.17 0.47 -12.81
C ASP A 52 3.45 1.75 -13.28
N ARG A 53 4.20 2.70 -13.84
CA ARG A 53 3.65 3.97 -14.33
C ARG A 53 2.71 3.85 -15.52
N SER A 54 2.68 2.69 -16.18
CA SER A 54 1.73 2.39 -17.26
C SER A 54 0.44 1.73 -16.76
N GLY A 55 0.34 1.47 -15.45
CA GLY A 55 -0.78 0.74 -14.84
C GLY A 55 -0.67 -0.78 -14.99
N ARG A 56 0.50 -1.30 -15.40
CA ARG A 56 0.73 -2.74 -15.47
C ARG A 56 1.17 -3.23 -14.10
N ALA A 57 0.41 -4.15 -13.51
CA ALA A 57 0.84 -4.84 -12.31
C ALA A 57 2.21 -5.51 -12.54
N TYR A 58 3.06 -5.53 -11.52
CA TYR A 58 4.30 -6.32 -11.50
C TYR A 58 4.48 -7.13 -10.23
N ALA A 59 3.74 -6.84 -9.15
CA ALA A 59 3.73 -7.67 -7.94
C ALA A 59 2.32 -7.72 -7.33
N LEU A 60 1.97 -8.90 -6.82
CA LEU A 60 0.81 -9.15 -5.97
C LEU A 60 1.34 -9.74 -4.67
N GLN A 61 1.05 -9.09 -3.55
CA GLN A 61 1.59 -9.53 -2.26
C GLN A 61 0.52 -9.55 -1.18
N SER A 62 0.37 -10.68 -0.52
CA SER A 62 -0.39 -10.78 0.73
C SER A 62 0.42 -10.14 1.85
N ILE A 63 -0.09 -9.04 2.42
CA ILE A 63 0.60 -8.22 3.42
C ILE A 63 -0.31 -8.06 4.63
N SER A 64 0.27 -8.22 5.83
CA SER A 64 -0.45 -7.89 7.06
C SER A 64 -0.88 -6.43 7.05
N THR A 65 -2.14 -6.19 7.41
CA THR A 65 -2.67 -4.82 7.57
C THR A 65 -1.81 -3.99 8.51
N ALA A 66 -1.09 -4.64 9.44
CA ALA A 66 -0.16 -4.03 10.37
C ALA A 66 1.05 -3.33 9.71
N ARG A 67 1.35 -3.65 8.45
CA ARG A 67 2.50 -3.14 7.68
C ARG A 67 2.09 -2.13 6.61
N LEU A 68 0.81 -1.74 6.59
CA LEU A 68 0.22 -0.85 5.60
C LEU A 68 -0.34 0.42 6.25
N MET A 69 -0.32 1.51 5.50
CA MET A 69 -0.99 2.76 5.79
C MET A 69 -1.99 3.07 4.68
N VAL A 70 -3.27 3.22 5.00
CA VAL A 70 -4.28 3.71 4.04
C VAL A 70 -3.96 5.16 3.68
N LEU A 71 -3.97 5.47 2.39
CA LEU A 71 -3.81 6.81 1.88
C LEU A 71 -5.20 7.41 1.59
N HIS A 72 -5.39 8.65 2.01
CA HIS A 72 -6.59 9.42 1.75
C HIS A 72 -6.25 10.57 0.79
N ASP A 73 -7.08 10.76 -0.25
CA ASP A 73 -6.91 11.80 -1.28
C ASP A 73 -7.13 13.23 -0.72
N SER A 74 -7.80 13.33 0.42
CA SER A 74 -8.02 14.59 1.12
C SER A 74 -7.33 14.54 2.49
N PRO A 75 -6.57 15.58 2.88
CA PRO A 75 -6.13 15.70 4.26
C PRO A 75 -7.36 15.92 5.15
N ASP A 76 -7.45 15.21 6.28
CA ASP A 76 -8.47 15.46 7.31
C ASP A 76 -8.25 16.78 8.09
N HIS A 77 -7.52 17.74 7.50
CA HIS A 77 -6.97 18.97 8.07
C HIS A 77 -5.97 18.80 9.23
N PRO A 78 -4.86 19.55 9.17
CA PRO A 78 -4.47 20.37 10.30
C PRO A 78 -4.68 21.84 9.95
N SER A 79 -5.48 22.53 10.75
CA SER A 79 -5.55 24.00 10.74
C SER A 79 -4.14 24.56 10.95
N VAL A 80 -3.73 25.51 10.12
CA VAL A 80 -2.48 26.25 10.32
C VAL A 80 -2.62 27.04 11.62
N VAL A 81 -1.87 26.66 12.67
CA VAL A 81 -1.74 27.50 13.86
C VAL A 81 -0.80 28.64 13.49
N SER A 82 -1.34 29.85 13.34
CA SER A 82 -0.52 31.04 13.16
C SER A 82 0.32 31.25 14.42
N ALA A 83 1.64 31.28 14.29
CA ALA A 83 2.51 31.75 15.35
C ALA A 83 2.28 33.26 15.52
N GLN A 84 1.92 33.67 16.74
CA GLN A 84 1.95 35.09 17.15
C GLN A 84 3.38 35.55 17.37
#